data_AF-A0A975QNF5-F1
#
_entry.id   AF-A0A975QNF5-F1
#
_cell.length_a   1.000
_cell.length_b   1.000
_cell.length_c   1.000
_cell.angle_alpha   90.00
_cell.angle_beta   90.00
_cell.angle_gamma   90.00
#
_symmetry.space_group_name_H-M   'P 1'
#
loop_
_entity.id
_entity.type
_entity.pdbx_description
1 polymer ?
#
loop_
_entity_poly.entity_id
_entity_poly.type
_entity_poly.pdbx_seq_one_letter_code
_entity_poly.pdbx_strand_id
1 'polypeptide(L)' 'MGYWLIERIFQDYLSIKEKINSGFRISINISPLQFKDKELLPKFNEIARKYNINFRNFESEITESIFMNDIGLLMKN' A
#
# COMPACT_ATOMS: atom_id res chain seq x y z
N MET A 1 7.28 -13.02 -3.78
CA MET A 1 8.39 -12.22 -4.36
C MET A 1 8.11 -10.70 -4.44
N GLY A 2 7.00 -10.18 -3.89
CA GLY A 2 6.62 -8.75 -4.04
C GLY A 2 6.78 -7.83 -2.81
N TYR A 3 7.06 -8.35 -1.62
CA TYR A 3 7.06 -7.50 -0.40
C TYR A 3 8.30 -6.62 -0.22
N TRP A 4 9.41 -6.93 -0.90
CA TRP A 4 10.58 -6.05 -0.92
C TRP A 4 10.23 -4.66 -1.47
N LEU A 5 9.23 -4.57 -2.36
CA LEU A 5 8.74 -3.31 -2.91
C LEU A 5 8.10 -2.43 -1.82
N ILE A 6 7.37 -3.03 -0.87
CA ILE A 6 6.77 -2.30 0.27
C ILE A 6 7.88 -1.66 1.10
N GLU A 7 8.91 -2.44 1.41
CA GLU A 7 10.08 -1.95 2.15
C GLU A 7 10.79 -0.84 1.39
N ARG A 8 10.96 -0.98 0.07
CA ARG A 8 11.55 0.06 -0.77
C ARG A 8 10.72 1.34 -0.76
N ILE A 9 9.40 1.25 -0.90
CA ILE A 9 8.48 2.41 -0.87
C ILE A 9 8.62 3.19 0.43
N PHE A 10 8.69 2.51 1.58
CA PHE A 10 8.85 3.19 2.87
C PHE A 10 10.22 3.82 3.06
N GLN A 11 11.29 3.16 2.59
CA GLN A 11 12.63 3.75 2.60
C GLN A 11 12.71 4.99 1.72
N ASP A 12 12.13 4.92 0.52
CA ASP A 12 12.07 6.07 -0.40
C ASP A 12 11.29 7.22 0.24
N TYR A 13 10.12 6.96 0.85
CA TYR A 13 9.37 7.96 1.62
C TYR A 13 10.22 8.61 2.72
N LEU A 14 10.89 7.81 3.55
CA LEU A 14 11.73 8.33 4.62
C LEU A 14 12.87 9.22 4.10
N SER A 15 13.38 8.94 2.90
CA SER A 15 14.46 9.73 2.28
C SER A 15 14.00 11.10 1.76
N ILE A 16 12.71 11.25 1.47
CA ILE A 16 12.14 12.48 0.89
C ILE A 16 11.23 13.25 1.86
N LYS A 17 10.72 12.63 2.93
CA LYS A 17 9.65 13.21 3.78
C LYS A 17 9.98 14.58 4.39
N GLU A 18 11.26 14.84 4.69
CA GLU A 18 11.72 16.13 5.25
C GLU A 18 11.85 17.23 4.18
N LYS A 19 11.82 16.86 2.90
CA LYS A 19 11.97 17.77 1.75
C LYS A 19 10.64 18.12 1.08
N ILE A 20 9.55 17.52 1.52
CA ILE A 20 8.21 17.64 0.92
C ILE A 20 7.21 18.15 1.95
N ASN A 21 6.10 18.72 1.48
CA ASN A 21 5.02 19.15 2.37
C ASN A 21 4.41 17.93 3.09
N SER A 22 4.07 18.10 4.37
CA SER A 22 3.34 17.14 5.21
C SER A 22 2.06 16.56 4.58
N GLY A 23 1.42 17.27 3.63
CA GLY A 23 0.23 16.84 2.89
C GLY A 23 0.50 15.94 1.68
N PHE A 24 1.76 15.62 1.37
CA PHE A 24 2.11 14.74 0.25
C PHE A 24 1.63 13.31 0.48
N ARG A 25 1.22 12.64 -0.60
CA ARG A 25 0.84 11.23 -0.61
C ARG A 25 1.58 10.46 -1.69
N ILE A 26 1.99 9.24 -1.35
CA ILE A 26 2.53 8.25 -2.29
C ILE A 26 1.39 7.31 -2.68
N SER A 27 1.02 7.31 -3.97
CA SER A 27 0.11 6.30 -4.51
C SER A 27 0.88 5.00 -4.80
N ILE A 28 0.35 3.88 -4.33
CA ILE A 28 0.88 2.54 -4.57
C ILE A 28 -0.13 1.79 -5.42
N ASN A 29 0.25 1.47 -6.66
CA ASN A 29 -0.56 0.64 -7.54
C ASN A 29 -0.55 -0.81 -7.06
N ILE A 30 -1.73 -1.40 -6.89
CA ILE A 30 -1.92 -2.78 -6.47
C ILE A 30 -2.44 -3.60 -7.65
N SER A 31 -1.65 -4.59 -8.09
CA SER A 31 -2.06 -5.51 -9.15
C SER A 31 -3.16 -6.48 -8.68
N PRO A 32 -3.94 -7.11 -9.59
CA PRO A 32 -4.98 -8.07 -9.21
C PRO A 32 -4.45 -9.25 -8.38
N LEU A 33 -3.23 -9.70 -8.67
CA LEU A 33 -2.58 -10.79 -7.92
C LEU A 33 -2.27 -10.37 -6.49
N GLN A 34 -1.76 -9.14 -6.29
CA GLN A 34 -1.49 -8.59 -4.96
C GLN A 34 -2.79 -8.32 -4.19
N PHE A 35 -3.84 -7.87 -4.87
CA PHE A 35 -5.13 -7.64 -4.23
C PHE A 35 -5.72 -8.93 -3.63
N LYS A 36 -5.53 -10.07 -4.30
CA LYS A 36 -5.98 -11.39 -3.83
C LYS A 36 -5.04 -12.04 -2.82
N ASP A 37 -3.88 -11.44 -2.56
CA ASP A 37 -2.88 -11.96 -1.65
C ASP A 37 -3.22 -11.62 -0.20
N LYS A 38 -3.61 -12.64 0.58
CA LYS A 38 -3.98 -12.50 1.99
C LYS A 38 -2.83 -12.02 2.88
N GLU A 39 -1.59 -12.20 2.44
CA GLU A 39 -0.40 -11.80 3.19
C GLU A 39 0.04 -10.35 2.88
N LEU A 40 -0.60 -9.68 1.91
CA LEU A 40 -0.27 -8.30 1.54
C LEU A 40 -0.44 -7.33 2.72
N LEU A 41 -1.63 -7.27 3.33
CA LEU A 41 -1.90 -6.38 4.46
C LEU A 41 -1.06 -6.71 5.71
N PRO A 42 -0.91 -7.99 6.12
CA PRO A 42 0.03 -8.37 7.17
C PRO A 42 1.45 -7.84 6.92
N LYS A 43 1.96 -7.96 5.69
CA LYS A 43 3.30 -7.48 5.34
C LYS A 43 3.42 -5.97 5.31
N PHE A 44 2.42 -5.25 4.81
CA PHE A 44 2.37 -3.79 4.93
C PHE A 44 2.48 -3.35 6.39
N ASN A 45 1.70 -3.97 7.29
CA ASN A 45 1.70 -3.65 8.72
C ASN A 45 3.03 -3.99 9.41
N GLU A 46 3.61 -5.16 9.10
CA GLU A 46 4.91 -5.59 9.64
C GLU A 46 6.02 -4.58 9.27
N ILE A 47 6.11 -4.23 7.99
CA ILE A 47 7.15 -3.34 7.48
C ILE A 47 6.89 -1.90 7.96
N ALA A 48 5.62 -1.46 8.03
CA ALA A 48 5.28 -0.13 8.54
C ALA A 48 5.71 0.03 10.00
N ARG A 49 5.51 -0.99 10.83
CA ARG A 49 6.02 -1.00 12.22
C ARG A 49 7.54 -0.96 12.28
N LYS A 50 8.23 -1.73 11.43
CA LYS A 50 9.71 -1.74 11.35
C LYS A 50 10.28 -0.33 11.08
N TYR A 51 9.61 0.45 10.25
CA TYR A 51 10.06 1.79 9.82
C TYR A 51 9.35 2.96 10.51
N ASN A 52 8.48 2.68 11.50
CA ASN A 52 7.64 3.68 12.17
C ASN A 52 6.85 4.57 11.19
N ILE A 53 6.20 3.94 10.21
CA ILE A 53 5.44 4.61 9.15
C ILE A 53 3.99 4.80 9.57
N ASN A 54 3.48 6.01 9.35
CA ASN A 54 2.05 6.30 9.38
C ASN A 54 1.47 6.22 7.96
N PHE A 55 0.39 5.47 7.77
CA PHE A 55 -0.25 5.29 6.47
C PHE A 55 -0.92 6.55 5.89
N ARG A 56 -1.05 7.65 6.65
CA ARG A 56 -1.64 8.92 6.19
C ARG A 56 -0.99 9.49 4.91
N ASN A 57 0.29 9.20 4.69
CA ASN A 57 1.03 9.66 3.51
C ASN A 57 1.02 8.65 2.36
N PHE A 58 0.17 7.61 2.42
CA PHE A 58 0.07 6.56 1.41
C PHE A 58 -1.37 6.35 1.00
N GLU A 59 -1.55 6.03 -0.28
CA GLU A 59 -2.84 5.72 -0.87
C GLU A 59 -2.66 4.50 -1.80
N SER A 60 -3.62 3.59 -1.80
CA SER A 60 -3.59 2.42 -2.69
C SER A 60 -4.48 2.66 -3.90
N GLU A 61 -3.95 2.43 -5.10
CA GLU A 61 -4.69 2.51 -6.34
C GLU A 61 -4.95 1.09 -6.88
N ILE A 62 -6.21 0.82 -7.23
CA ILE A 62 -6.64 -0.39 -7.92
C ILE A 62 -7.37 0.01 -9.20
N THR A 63 -7.36 -0.87 -10.20
CA THR A 63 -8.14 -0.64 -11.42
C THR A 63 -9.60 -1.01 -11.21
N GLU A 64 -10.49 -0.41 -12.00
CA GLU A 64 -11.92 -0.74 -12.01
C GLU A 64 -12.15 -2.24 -12.28
N SER A 65 -11.33 -2.87 -13.12
CA SER A 65 -11.41 -4.32 -13.37
C SER A 65 -11.19 -5.15 -12.10
N ILE A 66 -10.27 -4.76 -11.22
CA ILE A 66 -10.10 -5.43 -9.91
C ILE A 66 -11.34 -5.22 -9.05
N PHE A 67 -11.80 -3.98 -8.98
CA PHE A 67 -13.00 -3.63 -8.21
C PHE A 67 -14.21 -4.44 -8.67
N MET A 68 -14.56 -4.39 -9.96
CA MET A 68 -15.73 -5.05 -10.53
C MET A 68 -15.70 -6.58 -10.43
N ASN A 69 -14.52 -7.21 -10.53
CA ASN A 69 -14.39 -8.67 -10.41
C ASN A 69 -14.50 -9.18 -8.96
N ASP A 70 -14.15 -8.35 -7.98
CA ASP A 70 -14.10 -8.75 -6.56
C ASP A 70 -15.13 -8.02 -5.66
N ILE A 71 -16.03 -7.18 -6.22
CA ILE A 71 -17.15 -6.47 -5.51
C ILE A 71 -18.02 -7.41 -4.64
N GLY A 72 -18.12 -8.69 -5.01
CA GLY A 72 -18.82 -9.69 -4.18
C GLY A 72 -18.18 -9.93 -2.80
N LEU A 73 -16.91 -9.58 -2.61
CA LEU A 73 -16.15 -9.78 -1.37
C LEU A 73 -16.17 -8.55 -0.44
N LEU A 74 -16.30 -7.33 -0.98
CA LEU A 74 -16.16 -6.08 -0.23
C LEU A 74 -17.48 -5.50 0.30
N MET A 75 -18.63 -5.94 -0.22
CA MET A 75 -19.96 -5.47 0.19
C MET A 75 -20.70 -6.42 1.14
N LYS A 76 -20.05 -7.49 1.63
CA LYS A 76 -20.63 -8.35 2.68
C LYS A 76 -20.29 -7.81 4.06
N ASN A 77 -21.09 -6.84 4.51
CA ASN A 77 -21.44 -6.67 5.92
C ASN A 77 -22.92 -7.07 6.08
#